data_AF-A0A4V0XPI0-F1
#
_entry.id   AF-A0A4V0XPI0-F1
#
_cell.length_a   1.000
_cell.length_b   1.000
_cell.length_c   1.000
_cell.angle_alpha   90.00
_cell.angle_beta   90.00
_cell.angle_gamma   90.00
#
_symmetry.space_group_name_H-M   'P 1'
#
loop_
_entity.id
_entity.type
_entity.pdbx_description
1 polymer ?
#
loop_
_entity_poly.entity_id
_entity_poly.type
_entity_poly.pdbx_seq_one_letter_code
_entity_poly.pdbx_strand_id
1 'polypeptide(L)'
;MRFGKSHGASDPPASPGVSADRGGKAAAGLSAQQVKPPPPAKPGSGGNPPGKAPAGKAGNPPAAPPAAPEPPAAPGPPASDAAKPTGAELQRELDVVVLDNRHRILGKVVPHDDPAKVAIDTGTGTIVIARSGVADVQLSLASRLRLVAAAPDDLALRVATAQWCRSRQNDAEALKLLEDVRDRADLDVEALGLLARLIDETKGRGAAEAFDVYLRYRERGGKDSLHLARLARLEAAKAAYNAQHAALVVPAVAAADGVPAAPAAAAPPPAPAMNEGLETRGFAPEKEQWSNPIAVEVVTVGAGSDRRRMLQLTFQRGDKGKAAVERRVNWTVTDDSLLAFFIANRTGKPIRIAIALKTGPQWDFFESIQETVSAEESFQEMKFDLKSDRFKCKASNWTANAKVDNLTDIKAIQVLIYNGDLEGSVIIGGMGFRKPGPM
;
A
#
# COMPACT_ATOMS: atom_id res chain seq x y z
N MET A 1 -31.80 -25.46 43.43
CA MET A 1 -31.95 -24.40 44.46
C MET A 1 -32.05 -23.07 43.75
N ARG A 2 -33.13 -22.31 43.98
CA ARG A 2 -33.38 -20.97 43.41
C ARG A 2 -32.57 -19.94 44.20
N PHE A 3 -31.85 -19.04 43.52
CA PHE A 3 -31.35 -17.81 44.13
C PHE A 3 -31.88 -16.60 43.38
N GLY A 4 -32.51 -15.72 44.17
CA GLY A 4 -33.26 -14.56 43.73
C GLY A 4 -32.38 -13.35 43.41
N LYS A 5 -32.93 -12.50 42.53
CA LYS A 5 -32.48 -11.15 42.20
C LYS A 5 -32.71 -10.22 43.40
N SER A 6 -31.75 -9.35 43.68
CA SER A 6 -32.00 -8.08 44.39
C SER A 6 -31.40 -6.94 43.57
N HIS A 7 -32.18 -5.87 43.44
CA HIS A 7 -31.82 -4.59 42.83
C HIS A 7 -31.23 -3.67 43.91
N GLY A 8 -30.21 -2.91 43.55
CA GLY A 8 -29.72 -1.78 44.33
C GLY A 8 -29.16 -0.72 43.38
N ALA A 9 -29.98 0.28 43.08
CA ALA A 9 -29.57 1.50 42.40
C ALA A 9 -28.96 2.46 43.43
N SER A 10 -27.81 3.03 43.09
CA SER A 10 -27.17 4.11 43.86
C SER A 10 -26.81 5.23 42.89
N ASP A 11 -27.45 6.38 43.10
CA ASP A 11 -27.20 7.64 42.39
C ASP A 11 -25.77 8.17 42.63
N PRO A 12 -25.13 8.82 41.62
CA PRO A 12 -23.88 9.52 41.83
C PRO A 12 -24.10 10.97 42.34
N PRO A 13 -23.18 11.50 43.18
CA PRO A 13 -23.29 12.85 43.72
C PRO A 13 -22.86 13.95 42.73
N ALA A 14 -23.45 15.12 42.93
CA ALA A 14 -23.29 16.34 42.15
C ALA A 14 -21.87 16.95 42.16
N SER A 15 -21.47 17.48 41.01
CA SER A 15 -20.26 18.31 40.83
C SER A 15 -20.49 19.76 41.26
N PRO A 16 -19.56 20.40 41.98
CA PRO A 16 -19.62 21.84 42.22
C PRO A 16 -18.98 22.61 41.05
N GLY A 17 -19.69 23.64 40.60
CA GLY A 17 -19.17 24.63 39.67
C GLY A 17 -18.19 25.58 40.36
N VAL A 18 -17.16 25.99 39.61
CA VAL A 18 -16.33 27.15 39.96
C VAL A 18 -16.23 28.05 38.74
N SER A 19 -16.86 29.21 38.90
CA SER A 19 -16.74 30.38 38.05
C SER A 19 -15.59 31.23 38.59
N ALA A 20 -14.65 31.63 37.73
CA ALA A 20 -13.71 32.72 38.04
C ALA A 20 -13.27 33.41 36.75
N ASP A 21 -13.99 34.48 36.49
CA ASP A 21 -13.60 35.69 35.76
C ASP A 21 -12.19 36.17 36.15
N ARG A 22 -11.39 36.58 35.16
CA ARG A 22 -10.39 37.67 35.28
C ARG A 22 -9.88 38.06 33.90
N GLY A 23 -9.97 39.35 33.62
CA GLY A 23 -9.69 39.94 32.32
C GLY A 23 -8.21 40.15 32.00
N GLY A 24 -7.97 40.33 30.70
CA GLY A 24 -7.32 41.52 30.16
C GLY A 24 -5.79 41.57 30.16
N LYS A 25 -5.19 41.51 28.96
CA LYS A 25 -4.33 42.59 28.43
C LYS A 25 -3.91 42.32 26.98
N ALA A 26 -3.99 43.36 26.18
CA ALA A 26 -3.44 43.48 24.83
C ALA A 26 -1.92 43.64 24.84
N ALA A 27 -1.23 43.21 23.78
CA ALA A 27 -0.38 44.05 22.91
C ALA A 27 0.60 43.23 22.05
N ALA A 28 0.88 43.78 20.87
CA ALA A 28 2.00 43.51 19.95
C ALA A 28 2.00 42.14 19.25
N GLY A 29 1.97 42.04 17.92
CA GLY A 29 2.66 42.88 16.94
C GLY A 29 3.84 42.07 16.40
N LEU A 30 3.58 41.11 15.52
CA LEU A 30 4.62 40.36 14.80
C LEU A 30 4.53 40.66 13.31
N SER A 31 5.49 41.49 12.89
CA SER A 31 5.76 41.88 11.51
C SER A 31 6.00 40.67 10.62
N ALA A 32 5.35 40.70 9.45
CA ALA A 32 5.71 39.89 8.30
C ALA A 32 7.12 40.27 7.82
N GLN A 33 8.05 39.32 7.87
CA GLN A 33 9.30 39.43 7.11
C GLN A 33 8.99 39.15 5.63
N GLN A 34 9.00 40.23 4.83
CA GLN A 34 9.07 40.18 3.38
C GLN A 34 10.38 39.51 2.96
N VAL A 35 10.29 38.33 2.36
CA VAL A 35 11.39 37.71 1.63
C VAL A 35 11.50 38.41 0.27
N LYS A 36 12.64 39.07 0.06
CA LYS A 36 13.00 39.76 -1.17
C LYS A 36 13.25 38.73 -2.30
N PRO A 37 12.58 38.81 -3.45
CA PRO A 37 12.88 37.94 -4.58
C PRO A 37 14.24 38.29 -5.20
N PRO A 38 14.99 37.29 -5.73
CA PRO A 38 16.26 37.51 -6.40
C PRO A 38 16.08 38.29 -7.72
N PRO A 39 17.09 39.06 -8.15
CA PRO A 39 17.02 39.86 -9.36
C PRO A 39 16.94 38.99 -10.63
N PRO A 40 16.26 39.48 -11.69
CA PRO A 40 16.16 38.76 -12.96
C PRO A 40 17.52 38.63 -13.64
N ALA A 41 17.78 37.45 -14.20
CA ALA A 41 18.94 37.19 -15.05
C ALA A 41 18.89 38.06 -16.32
N LYS A 42 20.03 38.67 -16.65
CA LYS A 42 20.21 39.47 -17.87
C LYS A 42 19.97 38.62 -19.13
N PRO A 43 19.31 39.17 -20.17
CA PRO A 43 19.23 38.52 -21.47
C PRO A 43 20.58 38.66 -22.19
N GLY A 44 21.27 37.54 -22.38
CA GLY A 44 22.44 37.44 -23.25
C GLY A 44 21.99 37.42 -24.71
N SER A 45 22.19 38.53 -25.40
CA SER A 45 22.16 38.67 -26.85
C SER A 45 23.29 37.89 -27.51
N GLY A 46 23.03 37.26 -28.65
CA GLY A 46 24.11 36.82 -29.54
C GLY A 46 23.70 35.73 -30.50
N GLY A 47 22.93 36.07 -31.53
CA GLY A 47 22.80 35.24 -32.71
C GLY A 47 24.11 35.24 -33.51
N ASN A 48 24.45 34.10 -34.10
CA ASN A 48 25.20 34.04 -35.35
C ASN A 48 24.84 32.76 -36.15
N PRO A 49 24.84 32.83 -37.50
CA PRO A 49 24.21 31.87 -38.41
C PRO A 49 25.10 30.64 -38.73
N PRO A 50 24.55 29.60 -39.41
CA PRO A 50 25.16 28.27 -39.46
C PRO A 50 26.29 28.19 -40.49
N GLY A 51 27.50 27.94 -40.00
CA GLY A 51 28.63 27.49 -40.82
C GLY A 51 28.56 25.99 -41.06
N LYS A 52 28.46 25.59 -42.33
CA LYS A 52 28.74 24.23 -42.81
C LYS A 52 30.16 23.81 -42.38
N ALA A 53 30.26 22.69 -41.66
CA ALA A 53 31.52 21.98 -41.42
C ALA A 53 31.45 20.55 -42.01
N PRO A 54 32.58 20.02 -42.51
CA PRO A 54 32.62 18.85 -43.38
C PRO A 54 32.58 17.52 -42.61
N ALA A 55 32.20 16.46 -43.34
CA ALA A 55 32.17 15.08 -42.88
C ALA A 55 33.54 14.62 -42.35
N GLY A 56 33.64 14.49 -41.03
CA GLY A 56 34.76 13.86 -40.33
C GLY A 56 34.51 12.37 -40.14
N LYS A 57 35.47 11.54 -40.56
CA LYS A 57 35.53 10.10 -40.35
C LYS A 57 35.41 9.74 -38.86
N ALA A 58 34.52 8.82 -38.53
CA ALA A 58 34.42 8.23 -37.20
C ALA A 58 35.69 7.42 -36.91
N GLY A 59 36.55 7.94 -36.04
CA GLY A 59 37.61 7.18 -35.39
C GLY A 59 37.02 6.33 -34.27
N ASN A 60 37.44 5.06 -34.19
CA ASN A 60 37.09 4.18 -33.07
C ASN A 60 37.51 4.82 -31.73
N PRO A 61 36.67 4.73 -30.69
CA PRO A 61 37.07 5.15 -29.35
C PRO A 61 38.24 4.29 -28.83
N PRO A 62 39.18 4.88 -28.08
CA PRO A 62 40.28 4.15 -27.48
C PRO A 62 39.75 3.13 -26.46
N ALA A 63 40.38 1.95 -26.43
CA ALA A 63 40.07 0.87 -25.51
C ALA A 63 40.16 1.35 -24.05
N ALA A 64 39.17 0.98 -23.24
CA ALA A 64 39.16 1.26 -21.82
C ALA A 64 40.36 0.59 -21.12
N PRO A 65 41.04 1.27 -20.20
CA PRO A 65 42.12 0.69 -19.42
C PRO A 65 41.61 -0.48 -18.55
N PRO A 66 42.45 -1.51 -18.31
CA PRO A 66 42.07 -2.66 -17.51
C PRO A 66 41.71 -2.26 -16.07
N ALA A 67 40.65 -2.86 -15.55
CA ALA A 67 40.17 -2.63 -14.19
C ALA A 67 41.25 -3.04 -13.16
N ALA A 68 41.44 -2.19 -12.15
CA ALA A 68 42.31 -2.47 -11.01
C ALA A 68 41.76 -3.68 -10.21
N PRO A 69 42.65 -4.53 -9.64
CA PRO A 69 42.25 -5.68 -8.84
C PRO A 69 41.49 -5.25 -7.58
N GLU A 70 40.39 -5.96 -7.28
CA GLU A 70 39.58 -5.75 -6.09
C GLU A 70 40.39 -5.97 -4.80
N PRO A 71 40.23 -5.09 -3.79
CA PRO A 71 40.84 -5.30 -2.48
C PRO A 71 40.21 -6.50 -1.75
N PRO A 72 41.00 -7.22 -0.93
CA PRO A 72 40.52 -8.39 -0.20
C PRO A 72 39.40 -8.03 0.80
N ALA A 73 38.41 -8.91 0.88
CA ALA A 73 37.24 -8.75 1.75
C ALA A 73 37.64 -8.57 3.22
N ALA A 74 37.06 -7.56 3.87
CA ALA A 74 37.26 -7.29 5.29
C ALA A 74 36.70 -8.44 6.15
N PRO A 75 37.37 -8.79 7.26
CA PRO A 75 36.87 -9.81 8.19
C PRO A 75 35.52 -9.38 8.77
N GLY A 76 34.57 -10.32 8.79
CA GLY A 76 33.21 -10.09 9.30
C GLY A 76 33.20 -9.67 10.77
N PRO A 77 32.19 -8.88 11.19
CA PRO A 77 32.09 -8.41 12.57
C PRO A 77 31.98 -9.59 13.55
N PRO A 78 32.57 -9.48 14.76
CA PRO A 78 32.47 -10.51 15.78
C PRO A 78 31.00 -10.75 16.18
N ALA A 79 30.67 -12.00 16.49
CA ALA A 79 29.34 -12.40 16.94
C ALA A 79 28.93 -11.55 18.15
N SER A 80 27.79 -10.87 18.02
CA SER A 80 27.21 -10.05 19.09
C SER A 80 26.87 -10.92 20.30
N ASP A 81 27.50 -10.66 21.44
CA ASP A 81 27.07 -11.17 22.73
C ASP A 81 25.61 -10.76 22.98
N ALA A 82 24.69 -11.73 22.90
CA ALA A 82 23.29 -11.49 23.20
C ALA A 82 23.17 -11.07 24.67
N ALA A 83 22.75 -9.83 24.91
CA ALA A 83 22.55 -9.30 26.25
C ALA A 83 21.59 -10.21 27.05
N LYS A 84 21.96 -10.56 28.29
CA LYS A 84 21.08 -11.31 29.18
C LYS A 84 19.75 -10.55 29.32
N PRO A 85 18.60 -11.24 29.18
CA PRO A 85 17.30 -10.61 29.30
C PRO A 85 17.16 -9.97 30.69
N THR A 86 16.57 -8.78 30.72
CA THR A 86 16.31 -8.08 31.96
C THR A 86 15.26 -8.83 32.79
N GLY A 87 15.26 -8.64 34.12
CA GLY A 87 14.25 -9.27 34.99
C GLY A 87 12.80 -8.95 34.59
N ALA A 88 12.56 -7.80 33.94
CA ALA A 88 11.25 -7.42 33.42
C ALA A 88 10.85 -8.22 32.17
N GLU A 89 11.80 -8.66 31.34
CA GLU A 89 11.54 -9.52 30.19
C GLU A 89 11.23 -10.95 30.63
N LEU A 90 11.98 -11.47 31.61
CA LEU A 90 11.68 -12.78 32.20
C LEU A 90 10.28 -12.83 32.83
N GLN A 91 9.82 -11.74 33.46
CA GLN A 91 8.46 -11.65 33.99
C GLN A 91 7.37 -11.62 32.89
N ARG A 92 7.70 -11.31 31.63
CA ARG A 92 6.74 -11.35 30.51
C ARG A 92 6.55 -12.76 29.93
N GLU A 93 7.50 -13.66 30.19
CA GLU A 93 7.49 -15.03 29.64
C GLU A 93 6.90 -16.08 30.59
N LEU A 94 6.70 -15.73 31.87
CA LEU A 94 6.19 -16.64 32.88
C LEU A 94 4.70 -16.41 33.12
N ASP A 95 3.96 -17.50 33.28
CA ASP A 95 2.59 -17.45 33.75
C ASP A 95 2.60 -17.18 35.27
N VAL A 96 1.48 -16.65 35.76
CA VAL A 96 1.28 -16.42 37.19
C VAL A 96 0.09 -17.23 37.66
N VAL A 97 0.35 -18.18 38.56
CA VAL A 97 -0.71 -18.92 39.26
C VAL A 97 -0.93 -18.25 40.62
N VAL A 98 -2.14 -17.74 40.82
CA VAL A 98 -2.56 -17.09 42.06
C VAL A 98 -3.36 -18.11 42.87
N LEU A 99 -2.91 -18.41 44.07
CA LEU A 99 -3.57 -19.34 44.99
C LEU A 99 -4.71 -18.64 45.75
N ASP A 100 -5.57 -19.43 46.38
CA ASP A 100 -6.68 -18.98 47.24
C ASP A 100 -6.24 -18.06 48.39
N ASN A 101 -5.07 -18.33 48.97
CA ASN A 101 -4.41 -17.51 49.98
C ASN A 101 -3.66 -16.29 49.41
N ARG A 102 -3.85 -15.99 48.11
CA ARG A 102 -3.22 -14.89 47.35
C ARG A 102 -1.71 -15.01 47.14
N HIS A 103 -1.07 -16.12 47.49
CA HIS A 103 0.30 -16.38 47.07
C HIS A 103 0.38 -16.51 45.54
N ARG A 104 1.49 -16.06 44.96
CA ARG A 104 1.72 -16.06 43.52
C ARG A 104 2.90 -16.96 43.19
N ILE A 105 2.70 -17.92 42.31
CA ILE A 105 3.74 -18.80 41.80
C ILE A 105 4.00 -18.42 40.35
N LEU A 106 5.27 -18.14 40.04
CA LEU A 106 5.73 -17.82 38.69
C LEU A 106 6.25 -19.11 38.03
N GLY A 107 5.80 -19.38 36.83
CA GLY A 107 6.24 -20.54 36.05
C GLY A 107 5.39 -20.72 34.80
N LYS A 108 5.73 -21.67 33.93
CA LYS A 108 4.93 -22.01 32.76
C LYS A 108 3.87 -23.02 33.16
N VAL A 109 2.59 -22.71 32.94
CA VAL A 109 1.51 -23.68 33.14
C VAL A 109 1.60 -24.71 32.01
N VAL A 110 1.75 -25.97 32.38
CA VAL A 110 1.83 -27.09 31.45
C VAL A 110 0.60 -28.00 31.60
N PRO A 111 0.17 -28.68 30.53
CA PRO A 111 -0.91 -29.66 30.62
C PRO A 111 -0.60 -30.74 31.67
N HIS A 112 -1.63 -31.21 32.36
CA HIS A 112 -1.56 -32.30 33.32
C HIS A 112 -2.73 -33.26 33.06
N ASP A 113 -2.50 -34.56 33.13
CA ASP A 113 -3.51 -35.58 32.77
C ASP A 113 -4.74 -35.56 33.68
N ASP A 114 -4.55 -35.19 34.94
CA ASP A 114 -5.63 -34.98 35.92
C ASP A 114 -6.14 -33.52 35.85
N PRO A 115 -7.38 -33.26 35.38
CA PRO A 115 -7.95 -31.91 35.29
C PRO A 115 -8.20 -31.26 36.65
N ALA A 116 -8.18 -32.04 37.75
CA ALA A 116 -8.26 -31.51 39.11
C ALA A 116 -6.91 -30.96 39.61
N LYS A 117 -5.87 -30.94 38.77
CA LYS A 117 -4.53 -30.43 39.11
C LYS A 117 -4.05 -29.38 38.10
N VAL A 118 -3.15 -28.52 38.55
CA VAL A 118 -2.43 -27.54 37.74
C VAL A 118 -0.94 -27.83 37.91
N ALA A 119 -0.27 -28.11 36.80
CA ALA A 119 1.18 -28.28 36.76
C ALA A 119 1.86 -26.98 36.31
N ILE A 120 2.89 -26.58 37.05
CA ILE A 120 3.63 -25.33 36.86
C ILE A 120 5.11 -25.68 36.76
N ASP A 121 5.67 -25.51 35.57
CA ASP A 121 7.11 -25.62 35.34
C ASP A 121 7.81 -24.32 35.76
N THR A 122 8.59 -24.40 36.84
CA THR A 122 9.33 -23.26 37.42
C THR A 122 10.70 -23.05 36.78
N GLY A 123 11.09 -23.89 35.81
CA GLY A 123 12.43 -23.93 35.21
C GLY A 123 13.44 -24.75 36.03
N THR A 124 13.22 -24.92 37.34
CA THR A 124 14.01 -25.83 38.19
C THR A 124 13.29 -27.15 38.50
N GLY A 125 12.03 -27.27 38.08
CA GLY A 125 11.18 -28.43 38.33
C GLY A 125 9.70 -28.09 38.20
N THR A 126 8.86 -29.12 38.29
CA THR A 126 7.40 -29.00 38.14
C THR A 126 6.72 -29.05 39.51
N ILE A 127 5.93 -28.02 39.81
CA ILE A 127 5.04 -27.99 40.98
C ILE A 127 3.65 -28.42 40.50
N VAL A 128 3.03 -29.37 41.19
CA VAL A 128 1.65 -29.80 40.91
C VAL A 128 0.76 -29.45 42.09
N ILE A 129 -0.29 -28.68 41.84
CA ILE A 129 -1.21 -28.16 42.87
C ILE A 129 -2.63 -28.57 42.52
N ALA A 130 -3.46 -28.87 43.52
CA ALA A 130 -4.88 -29.09 43.31
C ALA A 130 -5.54 -27.83 42.73
N ARG A 131 -6.35 -27.98 41.69
CA ARG A 131 -7.06 -26.88 41.02
C ARG A 131 -7.98 -26.13 41.98
N SER A 132 -8.52 -26.80 43.00
CA SER A 132 -9.34 -26.19 44.05
C SER A 132 -8.60 -25.15 44.90
N GLY A 133 -7.27 -25.22 44.99
CA GLY A 133 -6.44 -24.22 45.68
C GLY A 133 -5.98 -23.06 44.79
N VAL A 134 -6.36 -23.05 43.51
CA VAL A 134 -5.97 -22.01 42.54
C VAL A 134 -7.12 -21.03 42.35
N ALA A 135 -6.91 -19.78 42.72
CA ALA A 135 -7.87 -18.70 42.55
C ALA A 135 -7.89 -18.15 41.11
N ASP A 136 -6.72 -17.97 40.49
CA ASP A 136 -6.59 -17.40 39.14
C ASP A 136 -5.33 -17.93 38.44
N VAL A 137 -5.37 -17.99 37.10
CA VAL A 137 -4.24 -18.36 36.25
C VAL A 137 -4.07 -17.29 35.18
N GLN A 138 -3.02 -16.50 35.32
CA GLN A 138 -2.69 -15.42 34.38
C GLN A 138 -1.63 -15.92 33.41
N LEU A 139 -2.09 -16.37 32.25
CA LEU A 139 -1.20 -16.81 31.19
C LEU A 139 -0.42 -15.63 30.60
N SER A 140 0.88 -15.84 30.43
CA SER A 140 1.81 -15.05 29.64
C SER A 140 1.42 -15.02 28.16
N LEU A 141 2.03 -14.10 27.40
CA LEU A 141 1.84 -14.06 25.97
C LEU A 141 2.28 -15.37 25.30
N ALA A 142 3.45 -15.90 25.69
CA ALA A 142 4.01 -17.11 25.10
C ALA A 142 3.08 -18.32 25.30
N SER A 143 2.52 -18.49 26.50
CA SER A 143 1.57 -19.57 26.79
C SER A 143 0.26 -19.39 26.02
N ARG A 144 -0.28 -18.16 25.91
CA ARG A 144 -1.49 -17.89 25.10
C ARG A 144 -1.27 -18.19 23.62
N LEU A 145 -0.15 -17.74 23.05
CA LEU A 145 0.19 -18.03 21.65
C LEU A 145 0.37 -19.53 21.42
N ARG A 146 0.94 -20.28 22.37
CA ARG A 146 1.01 -21.75 22.30
C ARG A 146 -0.37 -22.40 22.28
N LEU A 147 -1.32 -21.91 23.10
CA LEU A 147 -2.70 -22.39 23.08
C LEU A 147 -3.37 -22.11 21.72
N VAL A 148 -3.19 -20.90 21.16
CA VAL A 148 -3.69 -20.56 19.83
C VAL A 148 -3.07 -21.46 18.75
N ALA A 149 -1.77 -21.75 18.84
CA ALA A 149 -1.09 -22.63 17.89
C ALA A 149 -1.56 -24.10 18.00
N ALA A 150 -1.91 -24.55 19.21
CA ALA A 150 -2.45 -25.89 19.44
C ALA A 150 -3.90 -26.06 18.98
N ALA A 151 -4.64 -24.96 18.85
CA ALA A 151 -6.04 -24.94 18.41
C ALA A 151 -6.24 -23.87 17.32
N PRO A 152 -5.67 -24.06 16.10
CA PRO A 152 -5.67 -23.03 15.06
C PRO A 152 -7.08 -22.63 14.59
N ASP A 153 -8.04 -23.55 14.70
CA ASP A 153 -9.44 -23.34 14.31
C ASP A 153 -10.29 -22.65 15.39
N ASP A 154 -9.80 -22.58 16.63
CA ASP A 154 -10.49 -21.95 17.75
C ASP A 154 -10.43 -20.42 17.64
N LEU A 155 -11.42 -19.89 16.92
CA LEU A 155 -11.56 -18.47 16.67
C LEU A 155 -11.79 -17.67 17.96
N ALA A 156 -12.53 -18.24 18.93
CA ALA A 156 -12.83 -17.57 20.18
C ALA A 156 -11.57 -17.37 21.02
N LEU A 157 -10.73 -18.40 21.13
CA LEU A 157 -9.43 -18.33 21.80
C LEU A 157 -8.50 -17.28 21.17
N ARG A 158 -8.45 -17.25 19.83
CA ARG A 158 -7.62 -16.30 19.08
C ARG A 158 -8.09 -14.85 19.29
N VAL A 159 -9.39 -14.59 19.20
CA VAL A 159 -9.97 -13.26 19.46
C VAL A 159 -9.73 -12.82 20.90
N ALA A 160 -9.96 -13.70 21.88
CA ALA A 160 -9.69 -13.40 23.29
C ALA A 160 -8.20 -13.10 23.54
N THR A 161 -7.30 -13.80 22.85
CA THR A 161 -5.86 -13.53 22.92
C THR A 161 -5.50 -12.18 22.30
N ALA A 162 -6.09 -11.82 21.15
CA ALA A 162 -5.88 -10.52 20.53
C ALA A 162 -6.38 -9.36 21.42
N GLN A 163 -7.56 -9.50 22.04
CA GLN A 163 -8.10 -8.54 23.00
C GLN A 163 -7.18 -8.38 24.22
N TRP A 164 -6.65 -9.50 24.73
CA TRP A 164 -5.68 -9.46 25.82
C TRP A 164 -4.39 -8.74 25.40
N CYS A 165 -3.84 -9.02 24.20
CA CYS A 165 -2.67 -8.34 23.65
C CYS A 165 -2.90 -6.82 23.58
N ARG A 166 -4.07 -6.40 23.09
CA ARG A 166 -4.48 -5.00 23.06
C ARG A 166 -4.54 -4.38 24.46
N SER A 167 -5.11 -5.08 25.45
CA SER A 167 -5.15 -4.59 26.85
C SER A 167 -3.76 -4.35 27.45
N ARG A 168 -2.74 -5.02 26.90
CA ARG A 168 -1.33 -4.93 27.29
C ARG A 168 -0.50 -4.02 26.37
N GLN A 169 -1.16 -3.23 25.50
CA GLN A 169 -0.51 -2.36 24.52
C GLN A 169 0.42 -3.11 23.55
N ASN A 170 0.16 -4.40 23.31
CA ASN A 170 0.87 -5.20 22.33
C ASN A 170 0.05 -5.30 21.03
N ASP A 171 -0.09 -4.17 20.36
CA ASP A 171 -0.96 -4.03 19.18
C ASP A 171 -0.46 -4.84 17.98
N ALA A 172 0.85 -4.99 17.83
CA ALA A 172 1.45 -5.76 16.73
C ALA A 172 1.03 -7.23 16.77
N GLU A 173 1.07 -7.86 17.95
CA GLU A 173 0.65 -9.26 18.09
C GLU A 173 -0.88 -9.41 18.02
N ALA A 174 -1.63 -8.44 18.57
CA ALA A 174 -3.09 -8.41 18.42
C ALA A 174 -3.52 -8.35 16.95
N LEU A 175 -2.86 -7.50 16.16
CA LEU A 175 -3.10 -7.35 14.73
C LEU A 175 -2.80 -8.65 14.00
N LYS A 176 -1.60 -9.21 14.18
CA LYS A 176 -1.18 -10.49 13.58
C LYS A 176 -2.21 -11.60 13.82
N LEU A 177 -2.66 -11.75 15.08
CA LEU A 177 -3.64 -12.78 15.44
C LEU A 177 -4.96 -12.64 14.67
N LEU A 178 -5.46 -11.42 14.48
CA LEU A 178 -6.73 -11.16 13.79
C LEU A 178 -6.60 -11.18 12.26
N GLU A 179 -5.43 -10.82 11.72
CA GLU A 179 -5.18 -10.86 10.28
C GLU A 179 -5.25 -12.26 9.69
N ASP A 180 -4.71 -13.25 10.40
CA ASP A 180 -4.75 -14.66 10.00
C ASP A 180 -6.19 -15.18 9.77
N VAL A 181 -7.17 -14.55 10.42
CA VAL A 181 -8.59 -14.95 10.38
C VAL A 181 -9.49 -13.87 9.79
N ARG A 182 -8.93 -12.80 9.20
CA ARG A 182 -9.71 -11.65 8.72
C ARG A 182 -10.78 -12.04 7.71
N ASP A 183 -10.50 -13.02 6.85
CA ASP A 183 -11.37 -13.41 5.73
C ASP A 183 -12.40 -14.49 6.12
N ARG A 184 -12.37 -14.97 7.38
CA ARG A 184 -13.36 -15.91 7.88
C ARG A 184 -14.75 -15.27 7.97
N ALA A 185 -15.76 -15.98 7.48
CA ALA A 185 -17.15 -15.52 7.50
C ALA A 185 -17.75 -15.52 8.91
N ASP A 186 -17.26 -16.39 9.79
CA ASP A 186 -17.71 -16.56 11.17
C ASP A 186 -16.94 -15.68 12.18
N LEU A 187 -16.02 -14.82 11.72
CA LEU A 187 -15.34 -13.86 12.60
C LEU A 187 -16.37 -12.96 13.27
N ASP A 188 -16.30 -12.81 14.60
CA ASP A 188 -17.26 -11.99 15.33
C ASP A 188 -17.21 -10.50 14.89
N VAL A 189 -18.33 -9.80 14.99
CA VAL A 189 -18.45 -8.40 14.55
C VAL A 189 -17.61 -7.47 15.44
N GLU A 190 -17.52 -7.73 16.76
CA GLU A 190 -16.66 -6.96 17.65
C GLU A 190 -15.18 -7.18 17.32
N ALA A 191 -14.80 -8.42 16.97
CA ALA A 191 -13.45 -8.73 16.53
C ALA A 191 -13.08 -8.01 15.22
N LEU A 192 -14.01 -7.88 14.27
CA LEU A 192 -13.82 -7.06 13.07
C LEU A 192 -13.61 -5.57 13.40
N GLY A 193 -14.36 -5.03 14.37
CA GLY A 193 -14.19 -3.66 14.84
C GLY A 193 -12.80 -3.43 15.46
N LEU A 194 -12.33 -4.40 16.27
CA LEU A 194 -10.97 -4.39 16.82
C LEU A 194 -9.90 -4.43 15.72
N LEU A 195 -10.06 -5.31 14.72
CA LEU A 195 -9.14 -5.40 13.58
C LEU A 195 -9.06 -4.08 12.81
N ALA A 196 -10.21 -3.49 12.48
CA ALA A 196 -10.27 -2.21 11.76
C ALA A 196 -9.52 -1.11 12.53
N ARG A 197 -9.71 -1.04 13.85
CA ARG A 197 -9.04 -0.08 14.72
C ARG A 197 -7.53 -0.31 14.79
N LEU A 198 -7.08 -1.56 14.91
CA LEU A 198 -5.65 -1.89 14.94
C LEU A 198 -4.94 -1.51 13.63
N ILE A 199 -5.55 -1.76 12.47
CA ILE A 199 -5.01 -1.35 11.17
C ILE A 199 -4.90 0.18 11.07
N ASP A 200 -5.95 0.89 11.50
CA ASP A 200 -6.03 2.35 11.46
C ASP A 200 -4.97 3.03 12.33
N GLU A 201 -4.69 2.47 13.51
CA GLU A 201 -3.69 2.98 14.45
C GLU A 201 -2.26 2.55 14.10
N THR A 202 -2.07 1.54 13.23
CA THR A 202 -0.75 1.03 12.85
C THR A 202 -0.05 1.95 11.85
N LYS A 203 1.15 2.42 12.20
CA LYS A 203 1.99 3.25 11.33
C LYS A 203 2.32 2.50 10.03
N GLY A 204 2.05 3.12 8.88
CA GLY A 204 2.43 2.62 7.56
C GLY A 204 1.34 1.86 6.78
N ARG A 205 0.27 1.41 7.44
CA ARG A 205 -0.92 0.81 6.78
C ARG A 205 -2.03 1.85 6.62
N GLY A 206 -2.37 2.47 7.74
CA GLY A 206 -3.15 3.69 7.82
C GLY A 206 -4.63 3.55 7.43
N ALA A 207 -5.24 4.73 7.33
CA ALA A 207 -6.67 4.93 7.16
C ALA A 207 -7.28 4.27 5.90
N ALA A 208 -6.50 4.15 4.82
CA ALA A 208 -6.98 3.62 3.55
C ALA A 208 -7.29 2.11 3.64
N GLU A 209 -6.44 1.33 4.29
CA GLU A 209 -6.65 -0.10 4.45
C GLU A 209 -7.72 -0.41 5.52
N ALA A 210 -7.75 0.38 6.60
CA ALA A 210 -8.78 0.24 7.64
C ALA A 210 -10.20 0.52 7.11
N PHE A 211 -10.32 1.36 6.07
CA PHE A 211 -11.60 1.74 5.46
C PHE A 211 -12.42 0.52 5.03
N ASP A 212 -11.81 -0.42 4.31
CA ASP A 212 -12.52 -1.60 3.80
C ASP A 212 -12.98 -2.52 4.94
N VAL A 213 -12.21 -2.61 6.03
CA VAL A 213 -12.57 -3.40 7.22
C VAL A 213 -13.72 -2.72 7.98
N TYR A 214 -13.71 -1.38 8.10
CA TYR A 214 -14.82 -0.64 8.69
C TYR A 214 -16.11 -0.76 7.88
N LEU A 215 -16.04 -0.79 6.54
CA LEU A 215 -17.21 -1.04 5.69
C LEU A 215 -17.80 -2.42 5.98
N ARG A 216 -16.97 -3.47 6.00
CA ARG A 216 -17.41 -4.83 6.33
C ARG A 216 -17.99 -4.94 7.75
N TYR A 217 -17.41 -4.23 8.71
CA TYR A 217 -17.95 -4.13 10.07
C TYR A 217 -19.40 -3.58 10.07
N ARG A 218 -19.64 -2.47 9.34
CA ARG A 218 -20.99 -1.88 9.19
C ARG A 218 -21.95 -2.84 8.49
N GLU A 219 -21.53 -3.45 7.39
CA GLU A 219 -22.36 -4.38 6.58
C GLU A 219 -22.79 -5.62 7.38
N ARG A 220 -21.94 -6.10 8.28
CA ARG A 220 -22.25 -7.21 9.19
C ARG A 220 -23.08 -6.80 10.41
N GLY A 221 -23.59 -5.57 10.44
CA GLY A 221 -24.48 -5.08 11.49
C GLY A 221 -23.77 -4.55 12.72
N GLY A 222 -22.50 -4.13 12.61
CA GLY A 222 -21.77 -3.46 13.68
C GLY A 222 -22.44 -2.15 14.11
N LYS A 223 -22.55 -1.94 15.44
CA LYS A 223 -23.30 -0.81 16.05
C LYS A 223 -22.47 0.09 16.95
N ASP A 224 -21.18 -0.18 17.11
CA ASP A 224 -20.30 0.65 17.94
C ASP A 224 -20.18 2.06 17.35
N SER A 225 -20.57 3.05 18.15
CA SER A 225 -20.62 4.44 17.71
C SER A 225 -19.24 5.02 17.36
N LEU A 226 -18.16 4.55 17.99
CA LEU A 226 -16.80 5.02 17.71
C LEU A 226 -16.33 4.51 16.35
N HIS A 227 -16.59 3.24 16.05
CA HIS A 227 -16.25 2.64 14.75
C HIS A 227 -17.04 3.30 13.61
N LEU A 228 -18.35 3.51 13.80
CA LEU A 228 -19.19 4.17 12.79
C LEU A 228 -18.81 5.64 12.59
N ALA A 229 -18.49 6.38 13.65
CA ALA A 229 -17.99 7.76 13.55
C ALA A 229 -16.62 7.84 12.89
N ARG A 230 -15.74 6.84 13.09
CA ARG A 230 -14.47 6.76 12.36
C ARG A 230 -14.70 6.49 10.88
N LEU A 231 -15.56 5.52 10.52
CA LEU A 231 -15.92 5.23 9.14
C LEU A 231 -16.46 6.48 8.42
N ALA A 232 -17.39 7.22 9.03
CA ALA A 232 -17.95 8.44 8.45
C ALA A 232 -16.87 9.50 8.14
N ARG A 233 -15.86 9.65 9.03
CA ARG A 233 -14.71 10.53 8.78
C ARG A 233 -13.87 10.06 7.59
N LEU A 234 -13.69 8.76 7.42
CA LEU A 234 -12.95 8.19 6.29
C LEU A 234 -13.72 8.36 4.98
N GLU A 235 -15.05 8.14 4.98
CA GLU A 235 -15.93 8.38 3.83
C GLU A 235 -15.87 9.86 3.40
N ALA A 236 -15.96 10.79 4.35
CA ALA A 236 -15.83 12.22 4.09
C ALA A 236 -14.45 12.61 3.53
N ALA A 237 -13.37 12.06 4.09
CA ALA A 237 -12.02 12.31 3.60
C ALA A 237 -11.82 11.78 2.16
N LYS A 238 -12.33 10.59 1.86
CA LYS A 238 -12.32 10.00 0.51
C LYS A 238 -13.13 10.84 -0.47
N ALA A 239 -14.32 11.30 -0.07
CA ALA A 239 -15.14 12.19 -0.90
C ALA A 239 -14.45 13.53 -1.17
N ALA A 240 -13.81 14.14 -0.16
CA ALA A 240 -13.05 15.38 -0.33
C ALA A 240 -11.84 15.21 -1.25
N TYR A 241 -11.09 14.13 -1.09
CA TYR A 241 -9.98 13.78 -2.00
C TYR A 241 -10.48 13.63 -3.44
N ASN A 242 -11.56 12.87 -3.64
CA ASN A 242 -12.16 12.69 -4.97
C ASN A 242 -12.65 14.01 -5.57
N ALA A 243 -13.24 14.90 -4.77
CA ALA A 243 -13.68 16.21 -5.24
C ALA A 243 -12.51 17.12 -5.65
N GLN A 244 -11.43 17.12 -4.86
CA GLN A 244 -10.19 17.84 -5.20
C GLN A 244 -9.55 17.29 -6.48
N HIS A 245 -9.48 15.97 -6.61
CA HIS A 245 -8.96 15.32 -7.82
C HIS A 245 -9.85 15.57 -9.04
N ALA A 246 -11.18 15.47 -8.90
CA ALA A 246 -12.11 15.79 -9.96
C ALA A 246 -11.92 17.25 -10.43
N ALA A 247 -11.74 18.21 -9.52
CA ALA A 247 -11.46 19.61 -9.86
C ALA A 247 -10.13 19.80 -10.61
N LEU A 248 -9.12 18.97 -10.35
CA LEU A 248 -7.85 18.96 -11.08
C LEU A 248 -7.95 18.28 -12.46
N VAL A 249 -8.93 17.39 -12.63
CA VAL A 249 -9.18 16.62 -13.87
C VAL A 249 -10.20 17.32 -14.78
N VAL A 250 -10.91 18.36 -14.30
CA VAL A 250 -11.72 19.20 -15.20
C VAL A 250 -10.78 19.84 -16.24
N PRO A 251 -10.97 19.56 -17.54
CA PRO A 251 -10.06 20.03 -18.56
C PRO A 251 -10.06 21.55 -18.63
N ALA A 252 -8.88 22.16 -18.74
CA ALA A 252 -8.68 23.54 -19.18
C ALA A 252 -9.07 23.75 -20.67
N VAL A 253 -10.07 23.01 -21.16
CA VAL A 253 -10.54 23.05 -22.56
C VAL A 253 -11.76 23.96 -22.70
N ALA A 254 -12.26 24.56 -21.61
CA ALA A 254 -13.47 25.38 -21.63
C ALA A 254 -13.26 26.90 -21.78
N ALA A 255 -12.05 27.39 -22.06
CA ALA A 255 -11.80 28.85 -22.09
C ALA A 255 -10.96 29.35 -23.29
N ALA A 256 -10.87 28.59 -24.39
CA ALA A 256 -10.32 29.10 -25.64
C ALA A 256 -11.40 29.09 -26.75
N ASP A 257 -11.90 30.29 -27.04
CA ASP A 257 -12.50 30.71 -28.32
C ASP A 257 -13.65 29.87 -28.91
N GLY A 258 -14.86 30.02 -28.37
CA GLY A 258 -16.09 30.04 -29.17
C GLY A 258 -16.43 28.83 -30.05
N VAL A 259 -15.79 27.67 -29.86
CA VAL A 259 -16.14 26.46 -30.59
C VAL A 259 -17.44 25.91 -29.98
N PRO A 260 -18.50 25.69 -30.78
CA PRO A 260 -19.76 25.15 -30.29
C PRO A 260 -19.53 23.84 -29.52
N ALA A 261 -20.13 23.75 -28.33
CA ALA A 261 -20.05 22.61 -27.44
C ALA A 261 -20.24 21.31 -28.23
N ALA A 262 -19.18 20.49 -28.26
CA ALA A 262 -19.26 19.16 -28.86
C ALA A 262 -20.41 18.39 -28.18
N PRO A 263 -21.27 17.70 -28.94
CA PRO A 263 -22.39 16.95 -28.39
C PRO A 263 -21.91 16.01 -27.28
N ALA A 264 -22.70 15.90 -26.21
CA ALA A 264 -22.41 15.07 -25.05
C ALA A 264 -21.89 13.70 -25.51
N ALA A 265 -20.62 13.41 -25.17
CA ALA A 265 -19.95 12.20 -25.61
C ALA A 265 -20.79 10.98 -25.23
N ALA A 266 -20.97 10.07 -26.18
CA ALA A 266 -21.76 8.86 -26.00
C ALA A 266 -21.28 8.08 -24.77
N ALA A 267 -22.21 7.36 -24.12
CA ALA A 267 -21.85 6.47 -23.02
C ALA A 267 -20.74 5.51 -23.49
N PRO A 268 -19.67 5.30 -22.68
CA PRO A 268 -18.53 4.53 -23.11
C PRO A 268 -18.96 3.11 -23.50
N PRO A 269 -18.39 2.54 -24.59
CA PRO A 269 -18.72 1.19 -24.99
C PRO A 269 -18.40 0.20 -23.86
N PRO A 270 -19.18 -0.89 -23.76
CA PRO A 270 -19.02 -1.87 -22.70
C PRO A 270 -17.61 -2.46 -22.77
N ALA A 271 -16.93 -2.49 -21.61
CA ALA A 271 -15.63 -3.11 -21.51
C ALA A 271 -15.74 -4.62 -21.78
N PRO A 272 -14.80 -5.23 -22.52
CA PRO A 272 -14.77 -6.68 -22.75
C PRO A 272 -14.76 -7.43 -21.42
N ALA A 273 -15.28 -8.67 -21.37
CA ALA A 273 -15.27 -9.51 -20.17
C ALA A 273 -13.83 -9.89 -19.75
N MET A 274 -13.41 -9.44 -18.57
CA MET A 274 -12.02 -9.40 -18.12
C MET A 274 -11.98 -9.41 -16.59
N ASN A 275 -11.10 -10.25 -16.04
CA ASN A 275 -10.78 -10.23 -14.62
C ASN A 275 -9.98 -8.97 -14.29
N GLU A 276 -10.23 -8.38 -13.12
CA GLU A 276 -9.40 -7.29 -12.60
C GLU A 276 -7.96 -7.78 -12.45
N GLY A 277 -7.03 -7.00 -12.99
CA GLY A 277 -5.63 -7.36 -13.07
C GLY A 277 -4.72 -6.47 -12.23
N LEU A 278 -3.55 -6.21 -12.79
CA LEU A 278 -2.48 -5.42 -12.20
C LEU A 278 -2.78 -3.93 -12.14
N GLU A 279 -3.70 -3.45 -12.98
CA GLU A 279 -4.11 -2.05 -13.11
C GLU A 279 -4.69 -1.47 -11.80
N THR A 280 -5.23 -2.32 -10.93
CA THR A 280 -5.89 -1.89 -9.68
C THR A 280 -4.94 -1.70 -8.50
N ARG A 281 -3.62 -1.89 -8.71
CA ARG A 281 -2.67 -2.11 -7.61
C ARG A 281 -1.51 -1.11 -7.61
N GLY A 282 -1.76 0.12 -7.17
CA GLY A 282 -0.71 1.03 -6.70
C GLY A 282 0.28 1.53 -7.77
N PHE A 283 -0.20 1.79 -8.98
CA PHE A 283 0.58 2.60 -9.93
C PHE A 283 0.75 4.02 -9.39
N ALA A 284 1.91 4.61 -9.64
CA ALA A 284 2.25 5.97 -9.25
C ALA A 284 2.86 6.72 -10.45
N PRO A 285 2.74 8.05 -10.53
CA PRO A 285 3.48 8.85 -11.50
C PRO A 285 4.99 8.60 -11.39
N GLU A 286 5.67 8.50 -12.53
CA GLU A 286 7.14 8.54 -12.57
C GLU A 286 7.64 9.97 -12.26
N LYS A 287 8.92 10.10 -11.88
CA LYS A 287 9.53 11.39 -11.56
C LYS A 287 9.39 12.38 -12.72
N GLU A 288 9.00 13.62 -12.41
CA GLU A 288 8.77 14.72 -13.37
C GLU A 288 10.00 15.03 -14.26
N GLN A 289 11.21 14.75 -13.79
CA GLN A 289 12.42 14.93 -14.60
C GLN A 289 12.44 14.04 -15.87
N TRP A 290 11.66 12.96 -15.89
CA TRP A 290 11.58 11.97 -16.99
C TRP A 290 10.19 11.86 -17.61
N SER A 291 9.20 12.59 -17.10
CA SER A 291 7.79 12.36 -17.39
C SER A 291 7.00 13.66 -17.42
N ASN A 292 6.09 13.79 -18.38
CA ASN A 292 5.03 14.80 -18.34
C ASN A 292 4.10 14.55 -17.14
N PRO A 293 3.47 15.60 -16.57
CA PRO A 293 2.55 15.43 -15.46
C PRO A 293 1.41 14.46 -15.80
N ILE A 294 1.14 13.55 -14.86
CA ILE A 294 0.13 12.51 -15.02
C ILE A 294 -0.53 12.21 -13.68
N ALA A 295 -1.86 12.14 -13.68
CA ALA A 295 -2.67 11.69 -12.57
C ALA A 295 -3.06 10.23 -12.76
N VAL A 296 -3.05 9.47 -11.66
CA VAL A 296 -3.35 8.04 -11.62
C VAL A 296 -4.55 7.82 -10.72
N GLU A 297 -5.60 7.21 -11.27
CA GLU A 297 -6.82 6.93 -10.53
C GLU A 297 -7.32 5.51 -10.84
N VAL A 298 -7.82 4.80 -9.83
CA VAL A 298 -8.56 3.55 -10.04
C VAL A 298 -10.05 3.88 -10.07
N VAL A 299 -10.66 3.74 -11.24
CA VAL A 299 -12.07 4.05 -11.49
C VAL A 299 -12.90 2.78 -11.63
N THR A 300 -14.17 2.82 -11.23
CA THR A 300 -15.11 1.71 -11.46
C THR A 300 -15.92 1.99 -12.72
N VAL A 301 -15.77 1.14 -13.73
CA VAL A 301 -16.50 1.21 -15.01
C VAL A 301 -17.55 0.09 -15.04
N GLY A 302 -18.72 0.36 -15.63
CA GLY A 302 -19.84 -0.59 -15.75
C GLY A 302 -20.95 -0.40 -14.71
N ALA A 303 -22.02 -1.20 -14.85
CA ALA A 303 -23.20 -1.16 -13.99
C ALA A 303 -23.52 -2.54 -13.40
N GLY A 304 -24.13 -2.57 -12.21
CA GLY A 304 -24.54 -3.81 -11.56
C GLY A 304 -23.37 -4.77 -11.27
N SER A 305 -23.55 -6.04 -11.60
CA SER A 305 -22.54 -7.11 -11.48
C SER A 305 -21.37 -6.97 -12.45
N ASP A 306 -21.50 -6.13 -13.48
CA ASP A 306 -20.44 -5.92 -14.49
C ASP A 306 -19.48 -4.78 -14.11
N ARG A 307 -19.60 -4.26 -12.88
CA ARG A 307 -18.68 -3.25 -12.34
C ARG A 307 -17.26 -3.79 -12.22
N ARG A 308 -16.30 -3.01 -12.72
CA ARG A 308 -14.88 -3.37 -12.72
C ARG A 308 -14.00 -2.19 -12.43
N ARG A 309 -12.95 -2.43 -11.66
CA ARG A 309 -11.92 -1.44 -11.41
C ARG A 309 -10.93 -1.40 -12.56
N MET A 310 -10.63 -0.19 -13.02
CA MET A 310 -9.72 0.09 -14.13
C MET A 310 -8.78 1.23 -13.74
N LEU A 311 -7.63 1.31 -14.40
CA LEU A 311 -6.66 2.38 -14.21
C LEU A 311 -6.95 3.50 -15.21
N GLN A 312 -7.42 4.64 -14.72
CA GLN A 312 -7.50 5.87 -15.49
C GLN A 312 -6.20 6.66 -15.32
N LEU A 313 -5.61 7.01 -16.46
CA LEU A 313 -4.41 7.82 -16.54
C LEU A 313 -4.76 9.12 -17.25
N THR A 314 -4.65 10.24 -16.54
CA THR A 314 -4.92 11.58 -17.11
C THR A 314 -3.60 12.33 -17.20
N PHE A 315 -3.11 12.54 -18.41
CA PHE A 315 -1.83 13.20 -18.67
C PHE A 315 -2.05 14.60 -19.21
N GLN A 316 -1.16 15.50 -18.80
CA GLN A 316 -1.15 16.89 -19.21
C GLN A 316 -0.06 17.15 -20.24
N ARG A 317 -0.18 18.26 -20.97
CA ARG A 317 0.91 18.80 -21.78
C ARG A 317 2.13 19.06 -20.89
N GLY A 318 3.31 18.76 -21.40
CA GLY A 318 4.58 19.11 -20.74
C GLY A 318 5.71 19.31 -21.73
N ASP A 319 6.93 19.44 -21.21
CA ASP A 319 8.15 19.65 -21.99
C ASP A 319 8.89 18.32 -22.31
N LYS A 320 8.34 17.18 -21.86
CA LYS A 320 8.86 15.84 -22.15
C LYS A 320 8.10 15.20 -23.31
N GLY A 321 8.70 14.17 -23.90
CA GLY A 321 8.08 13.41 -24.98
C GLY A 321 7.00 12.42 -24.53
N LYS A 322 6.87 12.16 -23.23
CA LYS A 322 5.98 11.12 -22.68
C LYS A 322 5.56 11.38 -21.24
N ALA A 323 4.36 10.95 -20.88
CA ALA A 323 3.88 10.72 -19.53
C ALA A 323 4.10 9.24 -19.16
N ALA A 324 4.35 8.95 -17.89
CA ALA A 324 4.74 7.62 -17.45
C ALA A 324 4.21 7.34 -16.04
N VAL A 325 3.69 6.14 -15.87
CA VAL A 325 3.36 5.59 -14.55
C VAL A 325 4.20 4.36 -14.28
N GLU A 326 4.62 4.20 -13.04
CA GLU A 326 5.39 3.06 -12.56
C GLU A 326 4.57 2.30 -11.52
N ARG A 327 4.70 0.97 -11.56
CA ARG A 327 4.38 0.12 -10.44
C ARG A 327 5.60 -0.69 -10.05
N ARG A 328 6.01 -0.57 -8.79
CA ARG A 328 7.02 -1.45 -8.21
C ARG A 328 6.43 -2.83 -7.92
N VAL A 329 7.19 -3.85 -8.30
CA VAL A 329 6.80 -5.25 -8.19
C VAL A 329 8.02 -6.07 -7.78
N ASN A 330 7.78 -7.29 -7.34
CA ASN A 330 8.84 -8.29 -7.20
C ASN A 330 8.30 -9.54 -7.89
N TRP A 331 8.66 -9.70 -9.16
CA TRP A 331 8.08 -10.74 -10.01
C TRP A 331 9.11 -11.48 -10.82
N THR A 332 8.79 -12.74 -11.04
CA THR A 332 9.50 -13.66 -11.92
C THR A 332 8.57 -13.97 -13.08
N VAL A 333 8.99 -13.66 -14.31
CA VAL A 333 8.32 -14.09 -15.53
C VAL A 333 8.80 -15.49 -15.87
N THR A 334 7.87 -16.43 -15.92
CA THR A 334 8.13 -17.84 -16.26
C THR A 334 7.72 -18.11 -17.72
N ASP A 335 6.77 -19.01 -17.96
CA ASP A 335 6.22 -19.30 -19.29
C ASP A 335 5.23 -18.22 -19.75
N ASP A 336 4.65 -17.47 -18.82
CA ASP A 336 3.72 -16.36 -19.07
C ASP A 336 4.48 -15.07 -19.41
N SER A 337 5.13 -15.04 -20.58
CA SER A 337 5.92 -13.88 -21.01
C SER A 337 5.14 -12.77 -21.70
N LEU A 338 3.83 -12.92 -21.90
CA LEU A 338 3.02 -11.93 -22.60
C LEU A 338 2.34 -11.00 -21.59
N LEU A 339 2.80 -9.75 -21.49
CA LEU A 339 2.06 -8.71 -20.78
C LEU A 339 0.95 -8.19 -21.69
N ALA A 340 -0.31 -8.37 -21.28
CA ALA A 340 -1.46 -7.91 -22.05
C ALA A 340 -2.40 -7.08 -21.19
N PHE A 341 -3.03 -6.07 -21.81
CA PHE A 341 -4.07 -5.25 -21.19
C PHE A 341 -4.96 -4.64 -22.27
N PHE A 342 -6.12 -4.15 -21.87
CA PHE A 342 -7.01 -3.43 -22.77
C PHE A 342 -6.93 -1.94 -22.46
N ILE A 343 -6.90 -1.12 -23.50
CA ILE A 343 -6.80 0.33 -23.37
C ILE A 343 -7.86 1.03 -24.22
N ALA A 344 -8.52 2.04 -23.65
CA ALA A 344 -9.38 2.97 -24.38
C ALA A 344 -8.73 4.36 -24.37
N ASN A 345 -8.56 4.96 -25.55
CA ASN A 345 -7.93 6.27 -25.72
C ASN A 345 -8.98 7.37 -25.86
N ARG A 346 -9.01 8.30 -24.90
CA ARG A 346 -10.01 9.37 -24.81
C ARG A 346 -9.50 10.74 -25.28
N THR A 347 -8.36 10.79 -25.96
CA THR A 347 -7.74 12.06 -26.41
C THR A 347 -8.33 12.63 -27.70
N GLY A 348 -9.13 11.86 -28.44
CA GLY A 348 -9.60 12.24 -29.78
C GLY A 348 -8.51 12.22 -30.87
N LYS A 349 -7.27 11.84 -30.53
CA LYS A 349 -6.15 11.65 -31.48
C LYS A 349 -5.43 10.32 -31.22
N PRO A 350 -4.86 9.65 -32.23
CA PRO A 350 -4.05 8.48 -31.98
C PRO A 350 -2.87 8.83 -31.08
N ILE A 351 -2.60 7.98 -30.09
CA ILE A 351 -1.43 8.10 -29.21
C ILE A 351 -0.54 6.88 -29.38
N ARG A 352 0.70 6.97 -28.91
CA ARG A 352 1.63 5.84 -28.88
C ARG A 352 1.87 5.40 -27.45
N ILE A 353 1.81 4.10 -27.21
CA ILE A 353 2.03 3.46 -25.92
C ILE A 353 3.23 2.53 -26.01
N ALA A 354 4.05 2.48 -24.98
CA ALA A 354 5.04 1.42 -24.77
C ALA A 354 4.94 0.92 -23.33
N ILE A 355 5.53 -0.24 -23.06
CA ILE A 355 5.80 -0.69 -21.69
C ILE A 355 7.30 -0.64 -21.43
N ALA A 356 7.67 -0.46 -20.17
CA ALA A 356 9.05 -0.64 -19.74
C ALA A 356 9.14 -1.50 -18.49
N LEU A 357 10.29 -2.17 -18.33
CA LEU A 357 10.64 -3.00 -17.20
C LEU A 357 11.93 -2.47 -16.59
N LYS A 358 12.03 -2.52 -15.25
CA LYS A 358 13.29 -2.41 -14.52
C LYS A 358 13.60 -3.77 -13.91
N THR A 359 14.72 -4.38 -14.25
CA THR A 359 15.05 -5.76 -13.86
C THR A 359 16.39 -5.88 -13.15
N GLY A 360 16.54 -6.95 -12.37
CA GLY A 360 17.78 -7.31 -11.70
C GLY A 360 18.20 -6.35 -10.57
N PRO A 361 19.37 -6.60 -9.98
CA PRO A 361 19.87 -5.81 -8.85
C PRO A 361 20.25 -4.37 -9.23
N GLN A 362 20.61 -4.14 -10.49
CA GLN A 362 21.01 -2.82 -10.99
C GLN A 362 19.84 -1.99 -11.55
N TRP A 363 18.61 -2.52 -11.50
CA TRP A 363 17.42 -1.86 -12.05
C TRP A 363 17.58 -1.52 -13.53
N ASP A 364 18.11 -2.46 -14.30
CA ASP A 364 18.35 -2.30 -15.73
C ASP A 364 17.03 -2.02 -16.45
N PHE A 365 17.01 -0.93 -17.23
CA PHE A 365 15.81 -0.44 -17.88
C PHE A 365 15.69 -0.98 -19.31
N PHE A 366 14.56 -1.61 -19.60
CA PHE A 366 14.18 -2.11 -20.91
C PHE A 366 12.84 -1.52 -21.31
N GLU A 367 12.76 -0.90 -22.48
CA GLU A 367 11.51 -0.35 -23.00
C GLU A 367 11.13 -1.01 -24.31
N SER A 368 9.87 -1.41 -24.47
CA SER A 368 9.37 -2.00 -25.71
C SER A 368 9.39 -0.98 -26.85
N ILE A 369 9.14 -1.47 -28.07
CA ILE A 369 8.67 -0.59 -29.14
C ILE A 369 7.36 0.10 -28.76
N GLN A 370 7.06 1.18 -29.48
CA GLN A 370 5.80 1.90 -29.37
C GLN A 370 4.73 1.26 -30.25
N GLU A 371 3.55 1.06 -29.69
CA GLU A 371 2.35 0.64 -30.40
C GLU A 371 1.35 1.80 -30.45
N THR A 372 0.65 1.94 -31.57
CA THR A 372 -0.34 3.01 -31.76
C THR A 372 -1.69 2.57 -31.21
N VAL A 373 -2.31 3.41 -30.40
CA VAL A 373 -3.68 3.24 -29.91
C VAL A 373 -4.56 4.26 -30.62
N SER A 374 -5.49 3.79 -31.45
CA SER A 374 -6.40 4.69 -32.17
C SER A 374 -7.28 5.49 -31.20
N ALA A 375 -7.81 6.63 -31.64
CA ALA A 375 -8.68 7.49 -30.84
C ALA A 375 -10.12 6.97 -30.68
N GLU A 376 -10.33 5.67 -30.88
CA GLU A 376 -11.65 5.07 -30.85
C GLU A 376 -12.16 4.94 -29.41
N GLU A 377 -13.49 5.00 -29.26
CA GLU A 377 -14.11 4.84 -27.95
C GLU A 377 -13.99 3.41 -27.40
N SER A 378 -13.73 2.44 -28.27
CA SER A 378 -13.60 1.01 -27.97
C SER A 378 -12.27 0.67 -27.31
N PHE A 379 -12.26 -0.41 -26.52
CA PHE A 379 -11.04 -0.95 -25.94
C PHE A 379 -10.23 -1.71 -27.01
N GLN A 380 -8.96 -1.37 -27.13
CA GLN A 380 -7.96 -2.08 -27.92
C GLN A 380 -7.13 -2.98 -27.01
N GLU A 381 -6.90 -4.22 -27.42
CA GLU A 381 -6.01 -5.13 -26.69
C GLU A 381 -4.55 -4.88 -27.08
N MET A 382 -3.71 -4.59 -26.09
CA MET A 382 -2.27 -4.40 -26.24
C MET A 382 -1.55 -5.65 -25.76
N LYS A 383 -0.48 -6.07 -26.47
CA LYS A 383 0.26 -7.30 -26.18
C LYS A 383 1.76 -7.07 -26.34
N PHE A 384 2.51 -7.27 -25.26
CA PHE A 384 3.96 -7.11 -25.25
C PHE A 384 4.61 -8.42 -24.82
N ASP A 385 5.29 -9.10 -25.76
CA ASP A 385 6.08 -10.29 -25.45
C ASP A 385 7.42 -9.90 -24.83
N LEU A 386 7.57 -10.16 -23.54
CA LEU A 386 8.74 -9.79 -22.75
C LEU A 386 10.00 -10.60 -23.11
N LYS A 387 9.85 -11.72 -23.83
CA LYS A 387 10.99 -12.52 -24.33
C LYS A 387 11.43 -12.12 -25.74
N SER A 388 10.71 -11.21 -26.39
CA SER A 388 11.09 -10.70 -27.71
C SER A 388 12.41 -9.90 -27.63
N ASP A 389 13.07 -9.78 -28.77
CA ASP A 389 14.27 -8.96 -28.96
C ASP A 389 13.93 -7.50 -29.35
N ARG A 390 12.70 -7.06 -29.09
CA ARG A 390 12.19 -5.74 -29.54
C ARG A 390 12.22 -4.69 -28.43
N PHE A 391 13.15 -4.82 -27.49
CA PHE A 391 13.35 -3.84 -26.42
C PHE A 391 14.56 -2.97 -26.70
N LYS A 392 14.50 -1.73 -26.23
CA LYS A 392 15.65 -0.83 -26.13
C LYS A 392 16.14 -0.77 -24.70
N CYS A 393 17.45 -0.76 -24.53
CA CYS A 393 18.10 -0.58 -23.24
C CYS A 393 19.44 0.14 -23.44
N LYS A 394 20.14 0.41 -22.34
CA LYS A 394 21.47 1.02 -22.39
C LYS A 394 22.46 0.16 -23.20
N ALA A 395 22.41 -1.17 -23.04
CA ALA A 395 23.34 -2.09 -23.72
C ALA A 395 23.14 -2.13 -25.24
N SER A 396 21.93 -1.89 -25.75
CA SER A 396 21.65 -1.77 -27.19
C SER A 396 21.81 -0.35 -27.73
N ASN A 397 22.43 0.56 -26.97
CA ASN A 397 22.49 1.99 -27.30
C ASN A 397 21.10 2.56 -27.62
N TRP A 398 20.09 2.15 -26.85
CA TRP A 398 18.69 2.57 -27.02
C TRP A 398 18.03 2.16 -28.34
N THR A 399 18.58 1.15 -29.02
CA THR A 399 17.98 0.54 -30.22
C THR A 399 17.07 -0.62 -29.83
N ALA A 400 15.92 -0.78 -30.50
CA ALA A 400 14.93 -1.81 -30.20
C ALA A 400 15.31 -3.19 -30.78
N ASN A 401 16.45 -3.71 -30.35
CA ASN A 401 17.02 -5.00 -30.77
C ASN A 401 17.62 -5.80 -29.58
N ALA A 402 17.22 -5.48 -28.35
CA ALA A 402 17.62 -6.20 -27.14
C ALA A 402 16.50 -7.11 -26.63
N LYS A 403 16.90 -8.22 -26.00
CA LYS A 403 16.04 -9.00 -25.12
C LYS A 403 16.05 -8.38 -23.72
N VAL A 404 14.98 -8.62 -22.95
CA VAL A 404 14.95 -8.24 -21.53
C VAL A 404 15.77 -9.24 -20.73
N ASP A 405 16.85 -8.77 -20.10
CA ASP A 405 17.63 -9.59 -19.18
C ASP A 405 16.98 -9.64 -17.78
N ASN A 406 17.30 -10.67 -16.99
CA ASN A 406 16.85 -10.84 -15.61
C ASN A 406 15.32 -10.82 -15.43
N LEU A 407 14.58 -11.44 -16.35
CA LEU A 407 13.12 -11.60 -16.26
C LEU A 407 12.65 -12.37 -15.01
N THR A 408 13.55 -13.03 -14.30
CA THR A 408 13.27 -13.67 -13.00
C THR A 408 13.22 -12.69 -11.83
N ASP A 409 13.64 -11.45 -12.02
CA ASP A 409 13.74 -10.41 -10.99
C ASP A 409 13.26 -9.03 -11.52
N ILE A 410 11.98 -8.93 -11.87
CA ILE A 410 11.35 -7.67 -12.27
C ILE A 410 11.07 -6.84 -11.02
N LYS A 411 11.66 -5.64 -10.98
CA LYS A 411 11.52 -4.65 -9.90
C LYS A 411 10.40 -3.64 -10.16
N ALA A 412 10.13 -3.34 -11.42
CA ALA A 412 9.07 -2.41 -11.80
C ALA A 412 8.54 -2.67 -13.20
N ILE A 413 7.27 -2.34 -13.41
CA ILE A 413 6.62 -2.23 -14.72
C ILE A 413 6.17 -0.79 -14.90
N GLN A 414 6.34 -0.25 -16.10
CA GLN A 414 5.87 1.08 -16.45
C GLN A 414 4.98 1.05 -17.68
N VAL A 415 3.97 1.92 -17.69
CA VAL A 415 3.20 2.26 -18.89
C VAL A 415 3.64 3.65 -19.33
N LEU A 416 4.07 3.76 -20.58
CA LEU A 416 4.62 4.97 -21.16
C LEU A 416 3.66 5.48 -22.23
N ILE A 417 3.12 6.68 -22.02
CA ILE A 417 2.22 7.36 -22.95
C ILE A 417 3.02 8.44 -23.67
N TYR A 418 3.34 8.21 -24.93
CA TYR A 418 4.03 9.18 -25.79
C TYR A 418 3.08 10.28 -26.24
N ASN A 419 2.73 11.17 -25.30
CA ASN A 419 1.77 12.25 -25.50
C ASN A 419 2.38 13.51 -26.13
N GLY A 420 3.70 13.71 -26.04
CA GLY A 420 4.32 14.96 -26.51
C GLY A 420 3.66 16.19 -25.87
N ASP A 421 3.05 17.05 -26.69
CA ASP A 421 2.32 18.23 -26.25
C ASP A 421 0.79 18.02 -26.10
N LEU A 422 0.32 16.78 -26.29
CA LEU A 422 -1.08 16.40 -26.12
C LEU A 422 -1.41 16.22 -24.63
N GLU A 423 -2.62 16.61 -24.27
CA GLU A 423 -3.27 16.29 -23.00
C GLU A 423 -4.47 15.37 -23.25
N GLY A 424 -4.88 14.64 -22.22
CA GLY A 424 -6.09 13.84 -22.23
C GLY A 424 -5.97 12.63 -21.31
N SER A 425 -6.75 11.58 -21.59
CA SER A 425 -6.78 10.41 -20.74
C SER A 425 -6.86 9.09 -21.51
N VAL A 426 -6.39 8.04 -20.83
CA VAL A 426 -6.60 6.65 -21.22
C VAL A 426 -7.18 5.87 -20.06
N ILE A 427 -7.93 4.81 -20.37
CA ILE A 427 -8.43 3.85 -19.37
C ILE A 427 -7.83 2.49 -19.70
N ILE A 428 -7.18 1.86 -18.73
CA ILE A 428 -6.53 0.56 -18.85
C ILE A 428 -7.23 -0.46 -17.95
N GLY A 429 -7.57 -1.62 -18.49
CA GLY A 429 -8.24 -2.71 -17.77
C GLY A 429 -7.64 -4.09 -18.09
N GLY A 430 -7.79 -5.03 -17.15
CA GLY A 430 -7.42 -6.43 -17.31
C GLY A 430 -5.95 -6.65 -17.64
N MET A 431 -5.08 -5.86 -17.01
CA MET A 431 -3.63 -5.95 -17.16
C MET A 431 -3.11 -7.21 -16.48
N GLY A 432 -2.39 -8.06 -17.19
CA GLY A 432 -1.82 -9.26 -16.61
C GLY A 432 -0.87 -9.99 -17.54
N PHE A 433 -0.13 -10.93 -16.96
CA PHE A 433 0.70 -11.86 -17.70
C PHE A 433 -0.13 -13.01 -18.22
N ARG A 434 0.17 -13.45 -19.45
CA ARG A 434 -0.50 -14.55 -20.12
C ARG A 434 0.55 -15.43 -20.79
N LYS A 435 0.19 -16.69 -20.99
CA LYS A 435 0.94 -17.57 -21.87
C LYS A 435 0.84 -17.04 -23.30
N PRO A 436 1.95 -16.94 -24.05
CA PRO A 436 1.89 -16.72 -25.49
C PRO A 436 0.99 -17.79 -26.13
N GLY A 437 0.10 -17.37 -27.03
CA GLY A 437 -0.64 -18.34 -27.85
C GLY A 437 0.33 -19.20 -28.67
N PRO A 438 -0.08 -20.39 -29.13
CA PRO A 438 0.71 -21.12 -30.12
C PRO A 438 0.92 -20.20 -31.34
N MET A 439 2.19 -19.98 -31.71
CA MET A 439 2.54 -19.23 -32.93
C MET A 439 2.21 -20.03 -34.18
#